data_AF-A0A7I0JQR0-F1
#
_entry.id   AF-A0A7I0JQR0-F1
#
_cell.length_a   1.000
_cell.length_b   1.000
_cell.length_c   1.000
_cell.angle_alpha   90.00
_cell.angle_beta   90.00
_cell.angle_gamma   90.00
#
_symmetry.space_group_name_H-M   'P 1'
#
loop_
_entity.id
_entity.type
_entity.pdbx_description
1 polymer ?
#
loop_
_entity_poly.entity_id
_entity_poly.type
_entity_poly.pdbx_seq_one_letter_code
_entity_poly.pdbx_strand_id
1 'polypeptide(L)' 'DSNPVWKADPNNAAYAKASATLRPNGYAGPLGYASAATMADYVLVDMFAKAVTGQATPQEAMEEAEKRANRYYRV' A
#
# COMPACT_ATOMS: atom_id res chain seq x y z
N ASP A 1 3.69 -17.19 -17.37
CA ASP A 1 3.46 -16.10 -18.34
C ASP A 1 2.54 -16.45 -19.51
N SER A 2 2.51 -17.68 -20.01
CA SER A 2 1.68 -18.09 -21.16
C SER A 2 0.31 -18.71 -20.81
N ASN A 3 -0.25 -18.40 -19.64
CA ASN A 3 -1.53 -18.95 -19.23
C ASN A 3 -2.66 -18.46 -20.17
N PRO A 4 -3.53 -19.35 -20.71
CA PRO A 4 -4.63 -18.97 -21.59
C PRO A 4 -5.58 -17.91 -21.02
N VAL A 5 -5.68 -17.80 -19.69
CA VAL A 5 -6.52 -16.80 -19.01
C VAL A 5 -6.22 -15.36 -19.47
N TRP A 6 -4.97 -15.06 -19.81
CA TRP A 6 -4.55 -13.72 -20.25
C TRP A 6 -5.08 -13.33 -21.63
N LYS A 7 -5.56 -14.30 -22.43
CA LYS A 7 -6.14 -14.09 -23.77
C LYS A 7 -7.64 -14.36 -23.82
N ALA A 8 -8.23 -14.90 -22.75
CA ALA A 8 -9.64 -15.28 -22.71
C ALA A 8 -10.58 -14.07 -22.67
N ASP A 9 -10.14 -12.94 -22.09
CA ASP A 9 -10.87 -11.67 -22.04
C ASP A 9 -9.86 -10.52 -22.21
N PRO A 10 -10.13 -9.49 -23.05
CA PRO A 10 -9.24 -8.35 -23.22
C PRO A 10 -8.91 -7.61 -21.90
N ASN A 11 -9.82 -7.64 -20.91
CA ASN A 11 -9.61 -7.06 -19.59
C ASN A 11 -8.53 -7.80 -18.78
N ASN A 12 -8.31 -9.09 -19.04
CA ASN A 12 -7.30 -9.88 -18.31
C ASN A 12 -5.87 -9.48 -18.68
N ALA A 13 -5.67 -8.87 -19.86
CA ALA A 13 -4.34 -8.52 -20.37
C ALA A 13 -3.58 -7.57 -19.42
N ALA A 14 -4.28 -6.64 -18.76
CA ALA A 14 -3.68 -5.69 -17.83
C ALA A 14 -3.11 -6.35 -16.57
N TYR A 15 -3.70 -7.47 -16.13
CA TYR A 15 -3.32 -8.17 -14.90
C TYR A 15 -2.21 -9.22 -15.10
N ALA A 16 -1.91 -9.59 -16.36
CA ALA A 16 -0.98 -10.67 -16.69
C ALA A 16 0.44 -10.48 -16.12
N LYS A 17 0.84 -9.23 -15.85
CA LYS A 17 2.14 -8.88 -15.30
C LYS A 17 2.10 -8.39 -13.85
N ALA A 18 0.92 -8.33 -13.22
CA ALA A 18 0.76 -7.76 -11.89
C ALA A 18 1.70 -8.44 -10.88
N SER A 19 1.72 -9.77 -10.84
CA SER A 19 2.59 -10.53 -9.92
C SER A 19 4.09 -10.26 -10.12
N ALA A 20 4.52 -9.88 -11.32
CA ALA A 20 5.92 -9.56 -11.60
C ALA A 20 6.31 -8.15 -11.12
N THR A 21 5.34 -7.26 -10.89
CA THR A 21 5.58 -5.87 -10.46
C THR A 21 5.20 -5.61 -9.00
N LEU A 22 4.50 -6.56 -8.35
CA LEU A 22 4.12 -6.45 -6.95
C LEU A 22 5.34 -6.35 -6.03
N ARG A 23 5.16 -5.60 -4.94
CA ARG A 23 6.13 -5.45 -3.87
C ARG A 23 5.50 -5.96 -2.56
N PRO A 24 6.30 -6.58 -1.66
CA PRO A 24 5.79 -6.92 -0.34
C PRO A 24 5.47 -5.64 0.45
N ASN A 25 4.59 -5.75 1.45
CA ASN A 25 4.18 -4.61 2.28
C ASN A 25 5.31 -3.97 3.09
N GLY A 26 6.45 -4.67 3.21
CA GLY A 26 7.67 -4.11 3.81
C GLY A 26 8.59 -3.40 2.81
N TYR A 27 8.28 -3.34 1.51
CA TYR A 27 9.25 -2.95 0.49
C TYR A 27 9.88 -1.56 0.71
N ALA A 28 11.16 -1.49 0.32
CA ALA A 28 12.24 -0.60 0.76
C ALA A 28 12.74 -0.82 2.21
N GLY A 29 11.93 -1.41 3.10
CA GLY A 29 12.29 -1.77 4.46
C GLY A 29 12.17 -3.29 4.78
N PRO A 30 12.16 -3.67 6.06
CA PRO A 30 12.00 -5.06 6.48
C PRO A 30 10.54 -5.50 6.41
N LEU A 31 10.31 -6.68 5.82
CA LEU A 31 9.03 -7.38 5.95
C LEU A 31 8.94 -7.99 7.35
N GLY A 32 7.88 -7.67 8.08
CA GLY A 32 7.64 -8.21 9.43
C GLY A 32 6.39 -7.66 10.10
N TYR A 33 6.29 -7.88 11.42
CA TYR A 33 5.14 -7.48 12.23
C TYR A 33 4.78 -5.99 12.06
N ALA A 34 5.78 -5.11 12.03
CA ALA A 34 5.53 -3.68 11.89
C ALA A 34 4.92 -3.31 10.52
N SER A 35 5.47 -3.85 9.42
CA SER A 35 4.91 -3.64 8.07
C SER A 35 3.50 -4.25 7.93
N ALA A 36 3.26 -5.40 8.55
CA ALA A 36 1.95 -6.05 8.53
C ALA A 36 0.92 -5.25 9.33
N ALA A 37 1.28 -4.76 10.51
CA ALA A 37 0.41 -3.94 11.35
C ALA A 37 0.09 -2.58 10.70
N THR A 38 1.08 -1.95 10.05
CA THR A 38 0.88 -0.69 9.31
C THR A 38 -0.15 -0.84 8.18
N MET A 39 -0.11 -1.98 7.47
CA MET A 39 -1.13 -2.32 6.47
C MET A 39 -2.49 -2.64 7.11
N ALA A 40 -2.51 -3.47 8.15
CA ALA A 40 -3.74 -3.93 8.81
C ALA A 40 -4.52 -2.76 9.43
N ASP A 41 -3.81 -1.77 9.95
CA ASP A 41 -4.42 -0.58 10.56
C ASP A 41 -4.59 0.56 9.56
N TYR A 42 -4.53 0.28 8.25
CA TYR A 42 -4.85 1.20 7.15
C TYR A 42 -4.09 2.54 7.18
N VAL A 43 -2.89 2.58 7.76
CA VAL A 43 -2.16 3.85 8.01
C VAL A 43 -2.00 4.69 6.73
N LEU A 44 -1.58 4.08 5.62
CA LEU A 44 -1.42 4.78 4.33
C LEU A 44 -2.75 5.12 3.65
N VAL A 45 -3.76 4.26 3.78
CA VAL A 45 -5.07 4.46 3.15
C VAL A 45 -5.79 5.63 3.81
N ASP A 46 -5.78 5.69 5.14
CA ASP A 46 -6.34 6.80 5.91
C ASP A 46 -5.62 8.12 5.62
N MET A 47 -4.29 8.08 5.55
CA MET A 47 -3.47 9.24 5.18
C MET A 47 -3.92 9.82 3.84
N PHE A 48 -4.00 8.97 2.82
CA PHE A 48 -4.39 9.39 1.48
C PHE A 48 -5.83 9.91 1.47
N ALA A 49 -6.76 9.20 2.10
CA ALA A 49 -8.16 9.60 2.20
C ALA A 49 -8.32 10.99 2.85
N LYS A 50 -7.61 11.26 3.95
CA LYS A 50 -7.63 12.56 4.63
C LYS A 50 -7.14 13.69 3.72
N ALA A 51 -6.05 13.46 2.99
CA ALA A 51 -5.47 14.45 2.09
C ALA A 51 -6.41 14.75 0.90
N VAL A 52 -6.93 13.72 0.21
CA VAL A 52 -7.71 13.93 -1.02
C VAL A 52 -9.15 14.40 -0.77
N THR A 53 -9.68 14.18 0.43
CA THR A 53 -11.01 14.66 0.82
C THR A 53 -10.98 16.03 1.50
N GLY A 54 -9.79 16.59 1.75
CA GLY A 54 -9.63 17.89 2.41
C GLY A 54 -9.90 17.87 3.92
N GLN A 55 -9.92 16.70 4.57
CA GLN A 55 -10.02 16.60 6.02
C GLN A 55 -8.76 17.11 6.73
N ALA A 56 -7.62 17.04 6.05
CA ALA A 56 -6.35 17.59 6.50
C ALA A 56 -5.54 18.05 5.27
N THR A 57 -4.58 18.96 5.47
CA THR A 57 -3.58 19.22 4.43
C THR A 57 -2.75 17.96 4.16
N PRO A 58 -2.13 17.80 2.97
CA PRO A 58 -1.25 16.67 2.70
C PRO A 58 -0.12 16.52 3.74
N GLN A 59 0.45 17.64 4.20
CA GLN A 59 1.47 17.68 5.24
C GLN A 59 0.96 17.09 6.57
N GLU A 60 -0.18 17.57 7.08
CA GLU A 60 -0.76 17.10 8.34
C GLU A 60 -1.15 15.62 8.28
N ALA A 61 -1.71 15.17 7.14
CA ALA A 61 -2.06 13.78 6.94
C ALA A 61 -0.83 12.86 6.99
N MET A 62 0.28 13.29 6.36
CA MET A 62 1.55 12.55 6.39
C MET A 62 2.18 12.52 7.78
N GLU A 63 2.17 13.64 8.51
CA GLU A 63 2.69 13.71 9.89
C GLU A 63 1.91 12.79 10.86
N GLU A 64 0.59 12.71 10.72
CA GLU A 64 -0.23 11.78 11.50
C GLU A 64 0.08 10.32 11.14
N ALA A 65 0.21 10.02 9.84
CA ALA A 65 0.53 8.69 9.36
C ALA A 65 1.90 8.20 9.86
N GLU A 66 2.91 9.08 9.83
CA GLU A 66 4.22 8.81 10.40
C GLU A 66 4.13 8.50 11.90
N LYS A 67 3.43 9.33 12.68
CA LYS A 67 3.20 9.09 14.12
C LYS A 67 2.48 7.77 14.38
N ARG A 68 1.60 7.30 13.48
CA ARG A 68 0.94 5.99 13.58
C ARG A 68 1.90 4.85 13.24
N ALA A 69 2.64 4.97 12.14
CA ALA A 69 3.63 3.98 11.70
C ALA A 69 4.71 3.76 12.78
N ASN A 70 5.23 4.83 13.36
CA ASN A 70 6.28 4.79 14.38
C ASN A 70 5.87 4.02 15.65
N ARG A 71 4.56 3.88 15.95
CA ARG A 71 4.10 3.03 17.07
C ARG A 71 4.40 1.56 16.82
N TYR A 72 4.32 1.10 15.58
CA TYR A 72 4.66 -0.29 15.22
C TYR A 72 6.16 -0.49 15.04
N TYR A 73 6.85 0.48 14.42
CA TYR A 73 8.29 0.40 14.18
C TYR A 73 9.14 0.75 15.42
N ARG A 74 8.54 1.33 16.47
CA ARG A 74 9.17 1.71 17.74
C ARG A 74 10.39 2.63 17.53
N VAL A 75 10.21 3.65 16.69
CA VAL A 75 11.18 4.72 16.37
C VAL A 75 10.66 6.07 16.79
#